data_AF-A0AAW2P8X0-F1
#
_entry.id   AF-A0AAW2P8X0-F1
#
_cell.length_a   1.000
_cell.length_b   1.000
_cell.length_c   1.000
_cell.angle_alpha   90.00
_cell.angle_beta   90.00
_cell.angle_gamma   90.00
#
_symmetry.space_group_name_H-M   'P 1'
#
loop_
_entity.id
_entity.type
_entity.pdbx_description
1 polymer ?
#
loop_
_entity_poly.entity_id
_entity_poly.type
_entity_poly.pdbx_seq_one_letter_code
_entity_poly.pdbx_strand_id
1 'polypeptide(L)'
;MALLSAVKAGIFVVQAAGNTGPSPKSISSFSPWIFTVGAAAHDRIYSNSIVLGNNITIQGVGLAPGTDTDAMYTLVSAIHALNDTTAANDMYVSECQDASNFNQDIVQGNLLICSYSIRFVLGLSTIKQALETAKNLSAAGVVFYMDPYVIGFQLNPIPMRIPGIIIPSPDDSKVLLQYYNSSLGRDGTTKKIIKFGGVASISGGIKANFSRAAPKIMYYSARGPDPEDSSLDDADILKPNIVALEITYGLLGVAVVPTQLNLKVFVHVDKNSFNFALDLTMTISTGESFAMMSGKAWQPPMLPDLPP
;
A
#
# COMPACT_ATOMS: atom_id res chain seq x y z
N MET A 1 27.73 12.04 -9.47
CA MET A 1 28.40 13.11 -10.26
C MET A 1 27.48 13.81 -11.27
N ALA A 2 26.57 13.10 -11.98
CA ALA A 2 25.67 13.72 -12.96
C ALA A 2 24.81 14.86 -12.39
N LEU A 3 24.21 14.68 -11.20
CA LEU A 3 23.34 15.69 -10.58
C LEU A 3 24.09 16.98 -10.19
N LEU A 4 25.33 16.86 -9.71
CA LEU A 4 26.16 18.03 -9.39
C LEU A 4 26.54 18.80 -10.66
N SER A 5 26.85 18.10 -11.77
CA SER A 5 27.12 18.76 -13.05
C SER A 5 25.92 19.52 -13.59
N ALA A 6 24.70 18.97 -13.42
CA ALA A 6 23.47 19.66 -13.79
C ALA A 6 23.30 20.96 -12.97
N VAL A 7 23.50 20.90 -11.65
CA VAL A 7 23.46 22.11 -10.80
C VAL A 7 24.51 23.14 -11.22
N LYS A 8 25.75 22.70 -11.52
CA LYS A 8 26.82 23.58 -12.01
C LYS A 8 26.49 24.22 -13.37
N ALA A 9 25.68 23.56 -14.19
CA ALA A 9 25.16 24.10 -15.45
C ALA A 9 23.92 25.01 -15.26
N GLY A 10 23.54 25.34 -14.02
CA GLY A 10 22.38 26.17 -13.71
C GLY A 10 21.04 25.45 -13.80
N ILE A 11 21.04 24.11 -13.82
CA ILE A 11 19.82 23.28 -13.85
C ILE A 11 19.40 22.97 -12.42
N PHE A 12 18.15 23.28 -12.09
CA PHE A 12 17.57 22.97 -10.78
C PHE A 12 17.22 21.48 -10.69
N VAL A 13 17.71 20.81 -9.65
CA VAL A 13 17.54 19.36 -9.46
C VAL A 13 16.66 19.10 -8.25
N VAL A 14 15.58 18.33 -8.48
CA VAL A 14 14.66 17.88 -7.43
C VAL A 14 14.75 16.35 -7.34
N GLN A 15 14.82 15.82 -6.11
CA GLN A 15 14.88 14.38 -5.90
C GLN A 15 13.97 13.98 -4.73
N ALA A 16 13.36 12.80 -4.83
CA ALA A 16 12.61 12.23 -3.73
C ALA A 16 13.54 11.89 -2.54
N ALA A 17 13.06 12.06 -1.32
CA ALA A 17 13.79 11.70 -0.10
C ALA A 17 14.07 10.18 0.01
N GLY A 18 13.20 9.36 -0.58
CA GLY A 18 13.19 7.91 -0.45
C GLY A 18 12.02 7.40 0.42
N ASN A 19 11.75 6.09 0.32
CA ASN A 19 10.63 5.40 0.97
C ASN A 19 11.08 4.45 2.10
N THR A 20 12.20 4.75 2.74
CA THR A 20 12.92 3.94 3.74
C THR A 20 12.69 4.41 5.18
N GLY A 21 11.76 5.36 5.40
CA GLY A 21 11.34 5.78 6.73
C GLY A 21 10.60 4.68 7.50
N PRO A 22 10.22 4.90 8.77
CA PRO A 22 10.23 6.19 9.51
C PRO A 22 11.51 6.43 10.33
N SER A 23 12.47 5.50 10.33
CA SER A 23 13.67 5.61 11.14
C SER A 23 14.45 6.89 10.80
N PRO A 24 15.06 7.57 11.80
CA PRO A 24 16.03 8.65 11.55
C PRO A 24 17.13 8.18 10.59
N LYS A 25 17.74 9.11 9.85
CA LYS A 25 18.83 8.83 8.91
C LYS A 25 18.51 7.81 7.80
N SER A 26 17.25 7.76 7.37
CA SER A 26 16.80 6.87 6.29
C SER A 26 16.89 7.52 4.90
N ILE A 27 17.20 8.82 4.82
CA ILE A 27 17.21 9.58 3.55
C ILE A 27 18.33 9.15 2.59
N SER A 28 17.99 8.96 1.32
CA SER A 28 18.98 8.66 0.26
C SER A 28 19.40 9.91 -0.54
N SER A 29 18.58 10.96 -0.55
CA SER A 29 18.87 12.23 -1.23
C SER A 29 19.33 13.31 -0.25
N PHE A 30 20.60 13.24 0.12
CA PHE A 30 21.18 14.09 1.16
C PHE A 30 22.09 15.22 0.63
N SER A 31 22.45 15.20 -0.66
CA SER A 31 23.34 16.22 -1.24
C SER A 31 22.82 17.65 -0.99
N PRO A 32 23.68 18.59 -0.51
CA PRO A 32 23.26 19.94 -0.14
C PRO A 32 22.63 20.73 -1.30
N TRP A 33 23.10 20.48 -2.53
CA TRP A 33 22.65 21.16 -3.75
C TRP A 33 21.40 20.55 -4.40
N ILE A 34 20.84 19.48 -3.82
CA ILE A 34 19.61 18.86 -4.32
C ILE A 34 18.43 19.34 -3.48
N PHE A 35 17.34 19.71 -4.15
CA PHE A 35 16.08 20.01 -3.45
C PHE A 35 15.33 18.71 -3.18
N THR A 36 15.29 18.29 -1.91
CA THR A 36 14.78 16.97 -1.52
C THR A 36 13.31 17.04 -1.09
N VAL A 37 12.46 16.17 -1.64
CA VAL A 37 11.01 16.14 -1.39
C VAL A 37 10.60 14.86 -0.66
N GLY A 38 10.01 15.01 0.53
CA GLY A 38 9.38 13.92 1.29
C GLY A 38 7.92 13.66 0.88
N ALA A 39 7.34 12.57 1.36
CA ALA A 39 5.97 12.16 1.05
C ALA A 39 5.00 12.52 2.18
N ALA A 40 3.85 13.10 1.84
CA ALA A 40 2.74 13.37 2.74
C ALA A 40 1.39 12.88 2.18
N ALA A 41 0.46 12.50 3.04
CA ALA A 41 -0.92 12.18 2.68
C ALA A 41 -1.77 13.45 2.51
N HIS A 42 -2.66 13.42 1.51
CA HIS A 42 -3.76 14.37 1.36
C HIS A 42 -4.91 14.07 2.33
N ASP A 43 -5.91 14.96 2.37
CA ASP A 43 -7.10 14.82 3.20
C ASP A 43 -8.01 13.66 2.79
N ARG A 44 -7.93 13.20 1.54
CA ARG A 44 -8.77 12.12 1.02
C ARG A 44 -8.43 10.77 1.65
N ILE A 45 -9.45 10.11 2.17
CA ILE A 45 -9.44 8.78 2.77
C ILE A 45 -10.41 7.90 2.01
N TYR A 46 -9.98 6.69 1.71
CA TYR A 46 -10.81 5.63 1.14
C TYR A 46 -11.09 4.61 2.24
N SER A 47 -12.19 4.82 2.96
CA SER A 47 -12.59 3.92 4.04
C SER A 47 -13.17 2.65 3.43
N ASN A 48 -12.67 1.50 3.85
CA ASN A 48 -13.19 0.20 3.49
C ASN A 48 -13.49 -0.58 4.78
N SER A 49 -14.57 -1.34 4.78
CA SER A 49 -15.01 -2.10 5.96
C SER A 49 -15.74 -3.36 5.55
N ILE A 50 -15.70 -4.35 6.43
CA ILE A 50 -16.47 -5.58 6.30
C ILE A 50 -17.45 -5.69 7.47
N VAL A 51 -18.73 -5.92 7.14
CA VAL A 51 -19.80 -6.11 8.11
C VAL A 51 -20.08 -7.60 8.19
N LEU A 52 -19.91 -8.17 9.37
CA LEU A 52 -20.14 -9.59 9.64
C LEU A 52 -21.62 -9.84 9.94
N GLY A 53 -22.08 -11.08 9.76
CA GLY A 53 -23.47 -11.47 10.02
C GLY A 53 -23.91 -11.34 11.48
N ASN A 54 -22.97 -11.16 12.42
CA ASN A 54 -23.25 -10.82 13.82
C ASN A 54 -23.27 -9.30 14.10
N ASN A 55 -23.35 -8.48 13.04
CA ASN A 55 -23.41 -7.02 13.08
C ASN A 55 -22.13 -6.33 13.60
N ILE A 56 -21.03 -7.07 13.72
CA ILE A 56 -19.71 -6.48 13.99
C ILE A 56 -19.16 -5.92 12.68
N THR A 57 -18.67 -4.67 12.71
CA THR A 57 -17.98 -4.05 11.59
C THR A 57 -16.49 -4.00 11.86
N ILE A 58 -15.71 -4.60 10.96
CA ILE A 58 -14.24 -4.53 11.00
C ILE A 58 -13.77 -3.51 9.98
N GLN A 59 -12.90 -2.59 10.42
CA GLN A 59 -12.28 -1.60 9.55
C GLN A 59 -11.11 -2.23 8.80
N GLY A 60 -10.94 -1.82 7.55
CA GLY A 60 -9.83 -2.26 6.73
C GLY A 60 -9.40 -1.20 5.72
N VAL A 61 -8.50 -1.62 4.85
CA VAL A 61 -7.96 -0.83 3.75
C VAL A 61 -8.15 -1.56 2.44
N GLY A 62 -7.89 -0.87 1.33
CA GLY A 62 -7.99 -1.42 -0.02
C GLY A 62 -8.98 -0.65 -0.87
N LEU A 63 -8.61 -0.44 -2.13
CA LEU A 63 -9.37 0.34 -3.10
C LEU A 63 -10.18 -0.61 -3.98
N ALA A 64 -11.26 -1.15 -3.42
CA ALA A 64 -12.10 -2.15 -4.07
C ALA A 64 -13.56 -1.71 -4.15
N PRO A 65 -14.33 -2.19 -5.13
CA PRO A 65 -15.79 -2.10 -5.04
C PRO A 65 -16.29 -2.83 -3.78
N GLY A 66 -17.47 -2.44 -3.30
CA GLY A 66 -18.19 -3.21 -2.30
C GLY A 66 -18.83 -4.45 -2.93
N THR A 67 -19.30 -5.36 -2.09
CA THR A 67 -20.25 -6.40 -2.53
C THR A 67 -21.62 -5.78 -2.82
N ASP A 68 -22.56 -6.55 -3.38
CA ASP A 68 -23.89 -6.04 -3.69
C ASP A 68 -24.59 -5.48 -2.43
N THR A 69 -25.30 -4.37 -2.60
CA THR A 69 -26.05 -3.73 -1.52
C THR A 69 -27.09 -4.68 -0.97
N ASP A 70 -27.16 -4.81 0.35
CA ASP A 70 -28.09 -5.67 1.09
C ASP A 70 -27.90 -7.19 0.90
N ALA A 71 -26.82 -7.61 0.24
CA ALA A 71 -26.45 -9.03 0.12
C ALA A 71 -25.37 -9.42 1.14
N MET A 72 -25.53 -10.59 1.73
CA MET A 72 -24.52 -11.22 2.59
C MET A 72 -23.97 -12.46 1.89
N TYR A 73 -22.65 -12.59 1.90
CA TYR A 73 -21.94 -13.67 1.22
C TYR A 73 -21.29 -14.58 2.26
N THR A 74 -21.30 -15.88 1.99
CA THR A 74 -20.66 -16.85 2.88
C THR A 74 -19.17 -16.61 2.92
N LEU A 75 -18.59 -16.65 4.12
CA LEU A 75 -17.16 -16.62 4.33
C LEU A 75 -16.60 -18.04 4.22
N VAL A 76 -15.54 -18.18 3.44
CA VAL A 76 -14.81 -19.44 3.27
C VAL A 76 -13.33 -19.17 3.42
N SER A 77 -12.68 -19.82 4.38
CA SER A 77 -11.22 -19.73 4.52
C SER A 77 -10.52 -20.64 3.52
N ALA A 78 -9.43 -20.13 2.95
CA ALA A 78 -8.55 -20.86 2.04
C ALA A 78 -8.23 -22.28 2.53
N ILE A 79 -7.88 -22.44 3.82
CA ILE A 79 -7.55 -23.76 4.40
C ILE A 79 -8.72 -24.74 4.43
N HIS A 80 -9.96 -24.26 4.43
CA HIS A 80 -11.16 -25.10 4.43
C HIS A 80 -11.77 -25.26 3.02
N ALA A 81 -11.22 -24.56 2.02
CA ALA A 81 -11.59 -24.68 0.62
C ALA A 81 -10.62 -25.59 -0.16
N LEU A 82 -9.68 -26.25 0.50
CA LEU A 82 -8.69 -27.10 -0.13
C LEU A 82 -9.30 -28.33 -0.82
N ASN A 83 -8.67 -28.77 -1.89
CA ASN A 83 -8.93 -30.08 -2.50
C ASN A 83 -8.41 -31.21 -1.59
N ASP A 84 -9.02 -32.39 -1.68
CA ASP A 84 -8.64 -33.58 -0.88
C ASP A 84 -7.17 -34.02 -1.11
N THR A 85 -6.56 -33.59 -2.22
CA THR A 85 -5.18 -33.92 -2.62
C THR A 85 -4.13 -32.95 -2.10
N THR A 86 -4.53 -31.79 -1.57
CA THR A 86 -3.63 -30.74 -1.12
C THR A 86 -3.36 -30.80 0.37
N ALA A 87 -2.08 -30.80 0.75
CA ALA A 87 -1.69 -30.79 2.16
C ALA A 87 -1.97 -29.43 2.80
N ALA A 88 -2.79 -29.41 3.85
CA ALA A 88 -3.18 -28.21 4.59
C ALA A 88 -2.05 -27.51 5.38
N ASN A 89 -0.83 -28.06 5.34
CA ASN A 89 0.29 -27.61 6.17
C ASN A 89 1.23 -26.62 5.48
N ASP A 90 0.89 -26.17 4.26
CA ASP A 90 1.66 -25.17 3.54
C ASP A 90 1.05 -23.78 3.74
N MET A 91 1.78 -22.91 4.42
CA MET A 91 1.48 -21.48 4.58
C MET A 91 1.23 -20.78 3.22
N TYR A 92 1.74 -21.34 2.13
CA TYR A 92 1.46 -20.88 0.76
C TYR A 92 -0.02 -20.93 0.40
N VAL A 93 -0.74 -21.93 0.89
CA VAL A 93 -2.16 -22.12 0.57
C VAL A 93 -3.01 -21.01 1.17
N SER A 94 -2.75 -20.63 2.43
CA SER A 94 -3.58 -19.64 3.11
C SER A 94 -3.49 -18.27 2.43
N GLU A 95 -2.44 -18.00 1.66
CA GLU A 95 -2.24 -16.76 0.91
C GLU A 95 -2.95 -16.73 -0.46
N CYS A 96 -3.67 -17.79 -0.84
CA CYS A 96 -4.47 -17.88 -2.07
C CYS A 96 -3.67 -17.66 -3.36
N GLN A 97 -2.41 -18.10 -3.41
CA GLN A 97 -1.53 -17.80 -4.54
C GLN A 97 -1.73 -18.72 -5.76
N ASP A 98 -2.45 -19.83 -5.61
CA ASP A 98 -2.68 -20.80 -6.69
C ASP A 98 -4.08 -21.41 -6.61
N ALA A 99 -4.88 -21.20 -7.66
CA ALA A 99 -6.25 -21.68 -7.78
C ALA A 99 -6.36 -23.21 -7.81
N SER A 100 -5.35 -23.93 -8.29
CA SER A 100 -5.39 -25.40 -8.43
C SER A 100 -5.51 -26.14 -7.09
N ASN A 101 -5.16 -25.46 -5.99
CA ASN A 101 -5.26 -26.02 -4.65
C ASN A 101 -6.68 -26.02 -4.09
N PHE A 102 -7.60 -25.26 -4.68
CA PHE A 102 -8.93 -25.04 -4.09
C PHE A 102 -10.02 -25.79 -4.84
N ASN A 103 -11.05 -26.17 -4.09
CA ASN A 103 -12.30 -26.69 -4.62
C ASN A 103 -13.17 -25.51 -5.05
N GLN A 104 -13.37 -25.37 -6.36
CA GLN A 104 -14.15 -24.28 -6.94
C GLN A 104 -15.61 -24.26 -6.44
N ASP A 105 -16.24 -25.42 -6.21
CA ASP A 105 -17.63 -25.48 -5.77
C ASP A 105 -17.84 -24.88 -4.37
N ILE A 106 -16.79 -24.90 -3.53
CA ILE A 106 -16.81 -24.31 -2.20
C ILE A 106 -16.60 -22.79 -2.27
N VAL A 107 -15.76 -22.32 -3.20
CA VAL A 107 -15.35 -20.90 -3.29
C VAL A 107 -16.28 -20.06 -4.16
N GLN A 108 -16.86 -20.65 -5.19
CA GLN A 108 -17.68 -19.95 -6.17
C GLN A 108 -18.87 -19.24 -5.50
N GLY A 109 -19.01 -17.93 -5.77
CA GLY A 109 -20.06 -17.08 -5.20
C GLY A 109 -19.87 -16.71 -3.74
N ASN A 110 -18.76 -17.11 -3.11
CA ASN A 110 -18.47 -16.84 -1.69
C ASN A 110 -17.28 -15.88 -1.53
N LEU A 111 -17.12 -15.32 -0.33
CA LEU A 111 -15.97 -14.50 0.04
C LEU A 111 -14.82 -15.40 0.50
N LEU A 112 -13.71 -15.34 -0.23
CA LEU A 112 -12.52 -16.12 0.07
C LEU A 112 -11.65 -15.38 1.10
N ILE A 113 -11.41 -15.99 2.25
CA ILE A 113 -10.52 -15.45 3.29
C ILE A 113 -9.10 -15.97 3.05
N CYS A 114 -8.17 -15.04 2.84
CA CYS A 114 -6.75 -15.28 2.61
C CYS A 114 -5.91 -14.61 3.68
N SER A 115 -4.81 -15.23 4.10
CA SER A 115 -3.80 -14.59 4.94
C SER A 115 -2.86 -13.74 4.08
N TYR A 116 -2.22 -12.76 4.69
CA TYR A 116 -0.96 -12.24 4.18
C TYR A 116 0.13 -12.35 5.25
N SER A 117 1.30 -12.84 4.83
CA SER A 117 2.45 -13.07 5.72
C SER A 117 3.71 -12.29 5.27
N ILE A 118 4.86 -12.58 5.89
CA ILE A 118 6.18 -12.06 5.47
C ILE A 118 6.50 -12.35 4.00
N ARG A 119 5.87 -13.36 3.39
CA ARG A 119 6.06 -13.70 1.96
C ARG A 119 5.64 -12.58 1.02
N PHE A 120 4.70 -11.73 1.43
CA PHE A 120 4.33 -10.53 0.68
C PHE A 120 5.43 -9.47 0.72
N VAL A 121 6.17 -9.37 1.83
CA VAL A 121 7.32 -8.48 1.98
C VAL A 121 8.49 -8.95 1.12
N LEU A 122 8.71 -10.27 1.08
CA LEU A 122 9.77 -10.90 0.27
C LEU A 122 9.43 -10.97 -1.23
N GLY A 123 8.24 -10.55 -1.65
CA GLY A 123 7.80 -10.62 -3.04
C GLY A 123 7.49 -12.03 -3.55
N LEU A 124 7.39 -13.01 -2.65
CA LEU A 124 7.03 -14.40 -2.97
C LEU A 124 5.52 -14.59 -3.16
N SER A 125 4.73 -13.70 -2.57
CA SER A 125 3.27 -13.69 -2.65
C SER A 125 2.79 -12.29 -2.99
N THR A 126 1.72 -12.18 -3.78
CA THR A 126 1.20 -10.88 -4.19
C THR A 126 -0.32 -10.82 -4.10
N ILE A 127 -0.85 -9.62 -3.82
CA ILE A 127 -2.29 -9.36 -3.84
C ILE A 127 -2.83 -9.60 -5.24
N LYS A 128 -2.10 -9.19 -6.29
CA LYS A 128 -2.48 -9.41 -7.69
C LYS A 128 -2.73 -10.90 -7.97
N GLN A 129 -1.81 -11.77 -7.57
CA GLN A 129 -1.95 -13.21 -7.79
C GLN A 129 -3.15 -13.78 -7.01
N ALA A 130 -3.33 -13.37 -5.75
CA ALA A 130 -4.49 -13.79 -4.96
C ALA A 130 -5.84 -13.35 -5.55
N LEU A 131 -5.90 -12.15 -6.16
CA LEU A 131 -7.08 -11.69 -6.87
C LEU A 131 -7.35 -12.49 -8.14
N GLU A 132 -6.32 -12.85 -8.91
CA GLU A 132 -6.47 -13.73 -10.08
C GLU A 132 -6.92 -15.14 -9.66
N THR A 133 -6.39 -15.69 -8.57
CA THR A 133 -6.86 -16.95 -7.98
C THR A 133 -8.35 -16.88 -7.64
N ALA A 134 -8.76 -15.86 -6.90
CA ALA A 134 -10.16 -15.68 -6.51
C ALA A 134 -11.08 -15.53 -7.72
N LYS A 135 -10.63 -14.81 -8.75
CA LYS A 135 -11.35 -14.65 -10.01
C LYS A 135 -11.49 -15.98 -10.76
N ASN A 136 -10.42 -16.77 -10.85
CA ASN A 136 -10.45 -18.10 -11.50
C ASN A 136 -11.40 -19.06 -10.77
N LEU A 137 -11.54 -18.92 -9.46
CA LEU A 137 -12.48 -19.68 -8.63
C LEU A 137 -13.90 -19.08 -8.60
N SER A 138 -14.15 -17.99 -9.35
CA SER A 138 -15.43 -17.27 -9.34
C SER A 138 -15.89 -16.84 -7.94
N ALA A 139 -14.96 -16.47 -7.07
CA ALA A 139 -15.25 -15.91 -5.76
C ALA A 139 -16.00 -14.57 -5.88
N ALA A 140 -16.92 -14.31 -4.96
CA ALA A 140 -17.62 -13.02 -4.88
C ALA A 140 -16.69 -11.87 -4.43
N GLY A 141 -15.59 -12.21 -3.75
CA GLY A 141 -14.61 -11.24 -3.27
C GLY A 141 -13.55 -11.88 -2.38
N VAL A 142 -12.60 -11.06 -1.92
CA VAL A 142 -11.44 -11.52 -1.14
C VAL A 142 -11.27 -10.73 0.15
N VAL A 143 -11.05 -11.44 1.25
CA VAL A 143 -10.79 -10.85 2.57
C VAL A 143 -9.38 -11.23 3.00
N PHE A 144 -8.47 -10.25 3.05
CA PHE A 144 -7.12 -10.46 3.52
C PHE A 144 -7.02 -10.17 5.01
N TYR A 145 -6.56 -11.14 5.80
CA TYR A 145 -6.26 -10.96 7.22
C TYR A 145 -4.75 -11.03 7.48
N MET A 146 -4.31 -10.32 8.51
CA MET A 146 -2.91 -10.30 8.91
C MET A 146 -2.55 -11.58 9.66
N ASP A 147 -1.53 -12.28 9.19
CA ASP A 147 -0.96 -13.38 9.96
C ASP A 147 -0.30 -12.83 11.26
N PRO A 148 -0.58 -13.41 12.44
CA PRO A 148 -0.07 -12.90 13.72
C PRO A 148 1.46 -12.97 13.87
N TYR A 149 2.16 -13.76 13.04
CA TYR A 149 3.62 -13.83 13.05
C TYR A 149 4.29 -12.68 12.29
N VAL A 150 3.52 -11.86 11.58
CA VAL A 150 4.02 -10.63 10.96
C VAL A 150 3.88 -9.48 11.94
N ILE A 151 4.98 -8.85 12.32
CA ILE A 151 4.98 -7.67 13.20
C ILE A 151 5.58 -6.51 12.42
N GLY A 152 4.95 -5.33 12.50
CA GLY A 152 5.49 -4.09 11.94
C GLY A 152 5.35 -3.92 10.42
N PHE A 153 4.67 -4.84 9.72
CA PHE A 153 4.34 -4.70 8.31
C PHE A 153 2.84 -4.52 8.11
N GLN A 154 2.48 -3.47 7.38
CA GLN A 154 1.11 -3.20 6.96
C GLN A 154 1.10 -3.08 5.44
N LEU A 155 0.16 -3.76 4.79
CA LEU A 155 -0.07 -3.58 3.37
C LEU A 155 -0.70 -2.21 3.13
N ASN A 156 -0.11 -1.44 2.23
CA ASN A 156 -0.73 -0.22 1.73
C ASN A 156 -2.04 -0.55 0.99
N PRO A 157 -3.02 0.37 0.95
CA PRO A 157 -4.24 0.17 0.17
C PRO A 157 -3.90 -0.10 -1.31
N ILE A 158 -4.26 -1.27 -1.81
CA ILE A 158 -4.06 -1.68 -3.21
C ILE A 158 -5.40 -1.69 -3.94
N PRO A 159 -5.47 -1.30 -5.22
CA PRO A 159 -6.68 -1.48 -6.02
C PRO A 159 -7.01 -2.93 -6.30
N MET A 160 -8.29 -3.23 -6.18
CA MET A 160 -8.85 -4.54 -6.48
C MET A 160 -9.98 -4.36 -7.48
N ARG A 161 -10.01 -5.22 -8.50
CA ARG A 161 -11.06 -5.20 -9.53
C ARG A 161 -12.32 -5.94 -9.12
N ILE A 162 -12.23 -6.75 -8.07
CA ILE A 162 -13.33 -7.48 -7.45
C ILE A 162 -13.51 -6.97 -6.01
N PRO A 163 -14.67 -7.21 -5.36
CA PRO A 163 -14.86 -6.84 -3.98
C PRO A 163 -13.75 -7.39 -3.10
N GLY A 164 -13.19 -6.53 -2.25
CA GLY A 164 -12.10 -6.96 -1.41
C GLY A 164 -11.73 -5.98 -0.31
N ILE A 165 -11.09 -6.52 0.72
CA ILE A 165 -10.66 -5.77 1.89
C ILE A 165 -9.37 -6.37 2.45
N ILE A 166 -8.50 -5.51 2.96
CA ILE A 166 -7.30 -5.88 3.70
C ILE A 166 -7.48 -5.41 5.14
N ILE A 167 -7.37 -6.31 6.10
CA ILE A 167 -7.46 -6.00 7.53
C ILE A 167 -6.02 -5.83 8.05
N PRO A 168 -5.54 -4.60 8.26
CA PRO A 168 -4.15 -4.33 8.64
C PRO A 168 -3.86 -4.58 10.11
N SER A 169 -4.89 -4.83 10.91
CA SER A 169 -4.82 -4.96 12.37
C SER A 169 -4.81 -6.44 12.77
N PRO A 170 -3.83 -6.89 13.56
CA PRO A 170 -3.78 -8.28 14.02
C PRO A 170 -4.94 -8.60 14.97
N ASP A 171 -5.42 -7.63 15.75
CA ASP A 171 -6.53 -7.86 16.67
C ASP A 171 -7.86 -7.96 15.92
N ASP A 172 -8.08 -7.10 14.92
CA ASP A 172 -9.26 -7.21 14.05
C ASP A 172 -9.24 -8.50 13.22
N SER A 173 -8.04 -8.93 12.78
CA SER A 173 -7.86 -10.21 12.10
C SER A 173 -8.24 -11.38 13.01
N LYS A 174 -7.89 -11.35 14.30
CA LYS A 174 -8.34 -12.36 15.28
C LYS A 174 -9.86 -12.34 15.42
N VAL A 175 -10.50 -11.17 15.47
CA VAL A 175 -11.97 -11.07 15.57
C VAL A 175 -12.63 -11.73 14.36
N LEU A 176 -12.16 -11.46 13.14
CA LEU A 176 -12.65 -12.11 11.92
C LEU A 176 -12.51 -13.64 12.01
N LEU A 177 -11.33 -14.14 12.38
CA LEU A 177 -11.07 -15.57 12.45
C LEU A 177 -11.87 -16.27 13.55
N GLN A 178 -12.06 -15.61 14.70
CA GLN A 178 -12.91 -16.12 15.78
C GLN A 178 -14.37 -16.22 15.34
N TYR A 179 -14.90 -15.17 14.69
CA TYR A 179 -16.24 -15.20 14.11
C TYR A 179 -16.38 -16.34 13.11
N TYR A 180 -15.47 -16.41 12.12
CA TYR A 180 -15.46 -17.48 11.12
C TYR A 180 -15.47 -18.87 11.77
N ASN A 181 -14.55 -19.15 12.69
CA ASN A 181 -14.46 -20.45 13.35
C ASN A 181 -15.70 -20.80 14.19
N SER A 182 -16.26 -19.83 14.91
CA SER A 182 -17.49 -20.02 15.70
C SER A 182 -18.72 -20.29 14.84
N SER A 183 -18.69 -19.85 13.58
CA SER A 183 -19.78 -19.99 12.62
C SER A 183 -19.75 -21.31 11.82
N LEU A 184 -18.72 -22.14 11.99
CA LEU A 184 -18.60 -23.41 11.29
C LEU A 184 -19.51 -24.47 11.91
N GLY A 185 -20.39 -25.05 11.09
CA GLY A 185 -21.09 -26.27 11.44
C GLY A 185 -20.16 -27.46 11.26
N ARG A 186 -19.84 -28.16 12.35
CA ARG A 186 -19.00 -29.37 12.32
C ARG A 186 -19.79 -30.60 12.73
N ASP A 187 -19.53 -31.71 12.07
CA ASP A 187 -20.07 -33.01 12.47
C ASP A 187 -19.54 -33.40 13.86
N GLY A 188 -20.44 -33.90 14.72
CA GLY A 188 -20.15 -34.16 16.13
C GLY A 188 -19.04 -35.21 16.31
N THR A 189 -18.97 -36.18 15.40
CA THR A 189 -18.12 -37.37 15.49
C THR A 189 -16.82 -37.19 14.70
N THR A 190 -16.91 -36.82 13.43
CA THR A 190 -15.76 -36.71 12.52
C THR A 190 -15.05 -35.36 12.59
N LYS A 191 -15.67 -34.36 13.24
CA LYS A 191 -15.20 -32.96 13.31
C LYS A 191 -15.02 -32.29 11.94
N LYS A 192 -15.49 -32.93 10.86
CA LYS A 192 -15.48 -32.37 9.50
C LYS A 192 -16.46 -31.20 9.41
N ILE A 193 -16.12 -30.22 8.59
CA ILE A 193 -16.99 -29.08 8.31
C ILE A 193 -18.11 -29.57 7.38
N ILE A 194 -19.35 -29.37 7.81
CA ILE A 194 -20.56 -29.72 7.05
C ILE A 194 -21.30 -28.47 6.57
N LYS A 195 -21.01 -27.30 7.16
CA LYS A 195 -21.65 -26.04 6.80
C LYS A 195 -20.74 -24.85 7.12
N PHE A 196 -20.64 -23.93 6.17
CA PHE A 196 -20.09 -22.59 6.38
C PHE A 196 -21.25 -21.65 6.78
N GLY A 197 -21.31 -21.26 8.05
CA GLY A 197 -22.39 -20.42 8.58
C GLY A 197 -22.04 -18.93 8.67
N GLY A 198 -20.77 -18.58 8.57
CA GLY A 198 -20.30 -17.20 8.64
C GLY A 198 -20.64 -16.47 7.36
N VAL A 199 -21.21 -15.29 7.48
CA VAL A 199 -21.55 -14.43 6.34
C VAL A 199 -21.02 -13.02 6.56
N ALA A 200 -20.72 -12.32 5.48
CA ALA A 200 -20.29 -10.94 5.54
C ALA A 200 -20.60 -10.16 4.25
N SER A 201 -20.57 -8.84 4.34
CA SER A 201 -20.64 -7.92 3.21
C SER A 201 -19.50 -6.91 3.29
N ILE A 202 -18.93 -6.56 2.13
CA ILE A 202 -17.84 -5.58 2.03
C ILE A 202 -18.45 -4.26 1.59
N SER A 203 -18.28 -3.20 2.40
CA SER A 203 -18.86 -1.88 2.12
C SER A 203 -18.18 -1.16 0.96
N GLY A 204 -16.95 -1.57 0.60
CA GLY A 204 -16.16 -1.03 -0.50
C GLY A 204 -15.32 0.17 -0.10
N GLY A 205 -14.25 0.41 -0.86
CA GLY A 205 -13.22 1.44 -0.62
C GLY A 205 -13.01 2.37 -1.81
N ILE A 206 -13.99 2.55 -2.69
CA ILE A 206 -13.89 3.46 -3.85
C ILE A 206 -14.46 4.85 -3.59
N LYS A 207 -15.29 5.02 -2.56
CA LYS A 207 -15.87 6.33 -2.23
C LYS A 207 -14.89 7.14 -1.39
N ALA A 208 -14.44 8.25 -1.95
CA ALA A 208 -13.61 9.21 -1.25
C ALA A 208 -14.38 9.87 -0.09
N ASN A 209 -13.76 9.89 1.08
CA ASN A 209 -14.11 10.73 2.22
C ASN A 209 -12.97 11.73 2.47
N PHE A 210 -13.25 12.87 3.11
CA PHE A 210 -12.24 13.90 3.35
C PHE A 210 -12.04 14.09 4.86
N SER A 211 -10.79 14.09 5.28
CA SER A 211 -10.38 14.29 6.67
C SER A 211 -9.71 15.64 6.86
N ARG A 212 -9.92 16.30 8.00
CA ARG A 212 -9.24 17.57 8.31
C ARG A 212 -7.82 17.40 8.86
N ALA A 213 -7.21 16.25 8.62
CA ALA A 213 -5.99 15.83 9.29
C ALA A 213 -4.73 15.93 8.40
N ALA A 214 -4.86 16.42 7.16
CA ALA A 214 -3.77 16.60 6.21
C ALA A 214 -3.11 18.00 6.32
N PRO A 215 -1.84 18.13 5.92
CA PRO A 215 -0.94 17.06 5.45
C PRO A 215 -0.42 16.20 6.61
N LYS A 216 -0.37 14.87 6.43
CA LYS A 216 0.35 13.97 7.35
C LYS A 216 1.57 13.41 6.66
N ILE A 217 2.73 13.41 7.31
CA ILE A 217 3.90 12.78 6.70
C ILE A 217 3.68 11.27 6.61
N MET A 218 3.90 10.70 5.43
CA MET A 218 3.77 9.26 5.23
C MET A 218 4.80 8.51 6.07
N TYR A 219 4.42 7.37 6.66
CA TYR A 219 5.31 6.62 7.56
C TYR A 219 6.61 6.21 6.84
N TYR A 220 6.48 5.79 5.57
CA TYR A 220 7.60 5.36 4.75
C TYR A 220 8.46 6.53 4.24
N SER A 221 8.01 7.79 4.33
CA SER A 221 8.82 8.93 3.90
C SER A 221 10.13 8.95 4.69
N ALA A 222 11.26 8.91 3.99
CA ALA A 222 12.57 8.90 4.60
C ALA A 222 12.81 10.17 5.44
N ARG A 223 13.62 10.03 6.48
CA ARG A 223 13.92 11.06 7.49
C ARG A 223 15.39 11.40 7.46
N GLY A 224 15.69 12.69 7.63
CA GLY A 224 17.03 13.12 8.02
C GLY A 224 17.39 12.72 9.46
N PRO A 225 18.50 13.23 9.99
CA PRO A 225 19.54 13.99 9.26
C PRO A 225 20.27 13.12 8.23
N ASP A 226 21.15 13.72 7.45
CA ASP A 226 22.02 13.01 6.50
C ASP A 226 22.78 11.85 7.21
N PRO A 227 22.71 10.60 6.72
CA PRO A 227 23.33 9.46 7.37
C PRO A 227 24.87 9.46 7.44
N GLU A 228 25.62 10.21 6.63
CA GLU A 228 27.08 10.02 6.54
C GLU A 228 27.86 11.33 6.29
N ASP A 229 28.37 11.96 7.35
CA ASP A 229 29.66 12.65 7.26
C ASP A 229 30.79 11.62 7.49
N SER A 230 32.00 11.88 6.95
CA SER A 230 33.15 10.96 7.07
C SER A 230 33.68 10.74 8.49
N SER A 231 33.16 11.48 9.47
CA SER A 231 33.44 11.46 10.91
C SER A 231 32.34 10.78 11.74
N LEU A 232 31.25 10.32 11.11
CA LEU A 232 30.03 9.81 11.76
C LEU A 232 29.27 10.86 12.58
N ASP A 233 29.56 12.15 12.37
CA ASP A 233 28.80 13.25 12.96
C ASP A 233 27.59 13.58 12.09
N ASP A 234 26.48 13.97 12.72
CA ASP A 234 25.29 14.40 12.00
C ASP A 234 25.62 15.66 11.19
N ALA A 235 25.58 15.59 9.86
CA ALA A 235 25.65 16.82 9.08
C ALA A 235 24.41 17.68 9.41
N ASP A 236 24.62 18.98 9.64
CA ASP A 236 23.58 19.98 9.99
C ASP A 236 22.54 20.23 8.86
N ILE A 237 22.40 19.30 7.92
CA ILE A 237 21.46 19.38 6.81
C ILE A 237 20.17 18.69 7.22
N LEU A 238 19.25 19.48 7.77
CA LEU A 238 17.87 19.04 8.00
C LEU A 238 17.17 18.79 6.64
N LYS A 239 16.83 17.52 6.41
CA LYS A 239 16.09 17.05 5.23
C LYS A 239 14.90 16.18 5.66
N PRO A 240 13.83 16.04 4.85
CA PRO A 240 13.61 16.65 3.52
C PRO A 240 13.31 18.15 3.56
N ASN A 241 13.45 18.85 2.43
CA ASN A 241 13.22 20.30 2.33
C ASN A 241 11.73 20.67 2.30
N ILE A 242 10.89 19.83 1.72
CA ILE A 242 9.42 19.98 1.68
C ILE A 242 8.76 18.61 1.61
N VAL A 243 7.46 18.53 1.83
CA VAL A 243 6.66 17.33 1.56
C VAL A 243 5.62 17.58 0.47
N ALA A 244 5.43 16.61 -0.41
CA ALA A 244 4.40 16.64 -1.45
C ALA A 244 3.28 15.63 -1.13
N LEU A 245 2.05 15.99 -1.51
CA LEU A 245 0.89 15.13 -1.33
C LEU A 245 0.93 13.96 -2.32
N GLU A 246 0.79 12.74 -1.82
CA GLU A 246 0.56 11.54 -2.64
C GLU A 246 -0.81 11.65 -3.34
N ILE A 247 -0.89 11.25 -4.62
CA ILE A 247 -2.13 11.28 -5.40
C ILE A 247 -2.64 9.84 -5.55
N THR A 248 -3.77 9.54 -4.93
CA THR A 248 -4.48 8.26 -5.14
C THR A 248 -5.46 8.41 -6.32
N TYR A 249 -5.11 7.81 -7.48
CA TYR A 249 -5.89 7.60 -8.72
C TYR A 249 -6.63 8.81 -9.35
N GLY A 250 -6.31 9.08 -10.62
CA GLY A 250 -7.25 9.67 -11.60
C GLY A 250 -7.48 11.18 -11.60
N LEU A 251 -6.85 11.95 -10.72
CA LEU A 251 -6.91 13.41 -10.75
C LEU A 251 -5.51 14.01 -10.60
N LEU A 252 -5.15 14.90 -11.52
CA LEU A 252 -4.00 15.80 -11.42
C LEU A 252 -3.92 16.40 -10.01
N GLY A 253 -2.90 16.05 -9.23
CA GLY A 253 -2.57 16.76 -8.00
C GLY A 253 -1.56 17.87 -8.30
N VAL A 254 -1.79 19.04 -7.71
CA VAL A 254 -0.91 20.21 -7.81
C VAL A 254 -0.11 20.29 -6.51
N ALA A 255 1.22 20.28 -6.59
CA ALA A 255 2.05 20.71 -5.47
C ALA A 255 1.81 22.22 -5.26
N VAL A 256 1.24 22.60 -4.12
CA VAL A 256 1.05 24.02 -3.77
C VAL A 256 2.30 24.48 -3.02
N VAL A 257 3.11 25.29 -3.67
CA VAL A 257 4.22 26.01 -3.03
C VAL A 257 3.66 27.34 -2.52
N PRO A 258 3.68 27.62 -1.20
CA PRO A 258 3.31 28.93 -0.68
C PRO A 258 4.50 29.88 -0.78
N THR A 259 4.95 30.19 -2.00
CA THR A 259 5.84 31.32 -2.28
C THR A 259 5.47 31.91 -3.64
N GLN A 260 5.86 33.17 -3.88
CA GLN A 260 5.50 34.06 -5.00
C GLN A 260 5.73 33.52 -6.45
N LEU A 261 6.07 32.24 -6.65
CA LEU A 261 6.13 31.60 -7.96
C LEU A 261 5.03 30.53 -8.09
N ASN A 262 4.15 30.73 -9.08
CA ASN A 262 3.20 29.73 -9.57
C ASN A 262 3.94 28.53 -10.22
N LEU A 263 4.55 27.67 -9.40
CA LEU A 263 5.13 26.41 -9.87
C LEU A 263 4.00 25.38 -10.03
N LYS A 264 3.62 25.06 -11.27
CA LYS A 264 2.67 23.98 -11.57
C LYS A 264 3.44 22.74 -12.04
N VAL A 265 3.51 21.73 -11.18
CA VAL A 265 3.99 20.39 -11.55
C VAL A 265 2.80 19.60 -12.09
N PHE A 266 2.87 19.11 -13.33
CA PHE A 266 1.82 18.31 -13.96
C PHE A 266 2.25 16.84 -14.07
N VAL A 267 1.33 15.91 -13.81
CA VAL A 267 1.55 14.45 -13.88
C VAL A 267 0.62 13.87 -14.97
N HIS A 268 1.17 13.09 -15.91
CA HIS A 268 0.41 12.37 -16.94
C HIS A 268 0.24 10.89 -16.55
N VAL A 269 -0.88 10.26 -16.93
CA VAL A 269 -1.20 8.86 -16.59
C VAL A 269 -1.48 8.08 -17.87
N ASP A 270 -0.70 7.02 -18.13
CA ASP A 270 -0.97 6.05 -19.19
C ASP A 270 -1.97 4.97 -18.71
N LYS A 271 -2.91 4.58 -19.59
CA LYS A 271 -4.07 3.73 -19.25
C LYS A 271 -3.74 2.24 -19.11
N ASN A 272 -2.53 1.81 -19.49
CA ASN A 272 -2.21 0.39 -19.65
C ASN A 272 -1.14 -0.16 -18.67
N SER A 273 -0.60 0.67 -17.79
CA SER A 273 0.47 0.30 -16.85
C SER A 273 0.07 0.66 -15.41
N PHE A 274 -0.17 -0.36 -14.58
CA PHE A 274 -0.56 -0.23 -13.17
C PHE A 274 0.62 0.17 -12.26
N ASN A 275 1.41 1.16 -12.67
CA ASN A 275 2.55 1.69 -11.91
C ASN A 275 2.26 3.14 -11.52
N PHE A 276 2.25 3.42 -10.21
CA PHE A 276 2.16 4.79 -9.68
C PHE A 276 3.58 5.32 -9.54
N ALA A 277 3.98 6.14 -10.50
CA ALA A 277 5.21 6.92 -10.44
C ALA A 277 4.83 8.39 -10.68
N LEU A 278 5.51 9.29 -9.99
CA LEU A 278 5.70 10.64 -10.49
C LEU A 278 6.41 10.46 -11.85
N ASP A 279 5.69 10.51 -12.96
CA ASP A 279 6.30 10.30 -14.28
C ASP A 279 7.08 11.57 -14.66
N LEU A 280 8.28 11.69 -14.08
CA LEU A 280 9.43 12.20 -14.79
C LEU A 280 10.16 10.96 -15.30
N THR A 281 10.04 10.74 -16.60
CA THR A 281 10.61 9.62 -17.37
C THR A 281 11.95 9.12 -16.83
N MET A 282 11.92 7.97 -16.14
CA MET A 282 12.89 6.87 -16.31
C MET A 282 12.37 5.62 -15.61
N THR A 283 11.99 4.63 -16.40
CA THR A 283 11.72 3.26 -15.97
C THR A 283 12.99 2.64 -15.39
N ILE A 284 13.10 2.52 -14.06
CA ILE A 284 14.02 1.55 -13.42
C ILE A 284 13.32 0.93 -12.21
N SER A 285 13.37 -0.39 -12.15
CA SER A 285 12.77 -1.28 -11.14
C SER A 285 13.40 -1.18 -9.73
N THR A 286 13.87 -0.01 -9.31
CA THR A 286 14.52 0.17 -8.02
C THR A 286 14.16 1.54 -7.44
N GLY A 287 13.02 1.63 -6.74
CA GLY A 287 12.77 2.50 -5.58
C GLY A 287 13.11 4.01 -5.60
N GLU A 288 13.63 4.58 -6.68
CA GLU A 288 14.14 5.96 -6.73
C GLU A 288 13.57 6.68 -7.94
N SER A 289 12.78 7.72 -7.69
CA SER A 289 12.25 8.61 -8.73
C SER A 289 13.04 9.93 -8.72
N PHE A 290 13.53 10.34 -9.89
CA PHE A 290 14.33 11.57 -10.09
C PHE A 290 13.56 12.57 -10.96
N ALA A 291 13.67 13.86 -10.65
CA ALA A 291 13.00 14.91 -11.39
C ALA A 291 13.96 16.06 -11.75
N MET A 292 14.30 16.23 -13.04
CA MET A 292 15.01 17.42 -13.51
C MET A 292 14.02 18.40 -14.14
N MET A 293 13.97 19.64 -13.62
CA MET A 293 13.22 20.72 -14.24
C MET A 293 14.18 21.77 -14.81
N SER A 294 14.03 22.08 -16.09
CA SER A 294 14.68 23.22 -16.75
C SER A 294 13.66 24.35 -16.88
N GLY A 295 13.84 25.41 -16.09
CA GLY A 295 13.04 26.62 -16.12
C GLY A 295 13.91 27.81 -15.70
N LYS A 296 13.74 28.97 -16.35
CA LYS A 296 14.62 30.14 -16.22
C LYS A 296 14.86 30.55 -14.75
N ALA A 297 16.14 30.47 -14.37
CA ALA A 297 16.84 31.17 -13.28
C ALA A 297 16.12 31.23 -11.93
N TRP A 298 16.35 30.22 -11.10
CA TRP A 298 16.46 30.43 -9.66
C TRP A 298 17.94 30.73 -9.35
N GLN A 299 18.26 31.93 -8.86
CA GLN A 299 19.57 32.14 -8.24
C GLN A 299 19.54 31.47 -6.87
N PRO A 300 20.43 30.51 -6.57
CA PRO A 300 20.53 29.98 -5.22
C PRO A 300 20.88 31.10 -4.24
N PRO A 301 20.39 31.06 -2.99
CA PRO A 301 20.89 31.96 -1.95
C PRO A 301 22.41 31.78 -1.89
N MET A 302 23.12 32.91 -1.95
CA MET A 302 24.58 32.94 -1.90
C MET A 302 25.06 32.08 -0.73
N LEU A 303 25.85 31.06 -1.04
CA LEU A 303 26.69 30.39 -0.05
C LEU A 303 27.54 31.47 0.63
N PRO A 304 27.67 31.49 1.98
CA PRO A 304 28.62 32.38 2.62
C PRO A 304 30.01 32.04 2.11
N ASP A 305 30.74 33.08 1.69
CA ASP A 305 32.10 32.98 1.15
C ASP A 305 33.00 32.20 2.11
N LEU A 306 33.56 31.08 1.64
CA LEU A 306 34.65 30.40 2.32
C LEU A 306 35.95 31.19 2.06
N PRO A 307 36.70 31.58 3.11
CA PRO A 307 37.96 32.32 2.97
C PRO A 307 39.06 31.43 2.34
N PRO A 308 40.10 32.06 1.75
CA PRO A 308 41.06 31.43 0.82
C PRO A 308 41.96 30.37 1.42
#